data_AF-A0A022XIC8-F1
#
_entry.id   AF-A0A022XIC8-F1
#
_cell.length_a   1.000
_cell.length_b   1.000
_cell.length_c   1.000
_cell.angle_alpha   90.00
_cell.angle_beta   90.00
_cell.angle_gamma   90.00
#
_symmetry.space_group_name_H-M   'P 1'
#
loop_
_entity.id
_entity.type
_entity.pdbx_description
1 polymer ?
#
loop_
_entity_poly.entity_id
_entity_poly.type
_entity_poly.pdbx_seq_one_letter_code
_entity_poly.pdbx_strand_id
1 'polypeptide(L)'
;MIDSRRRFHFSNGIDDLVDMKWNVIDWDTRRWLQLVGPSELLGGDDIEAYRHIAARFADRLGLDQHTIVVDKNGALEKFTREDVTMEVRYPKYTGPMEKDQVIRRSELTELDRINACADLVEYNSSDGETTGECLVFKYTIIDNILLNLWQNLHILKGLQGNDLFVPFHRIVIDDVNETILGFTSIYMSGGTLKDYRGTFYFRWLKQITDAIDQLNLRYGILHQDLAPRNILIDPTTHDLKVFDFDMSAKMDGQNGLTTSIDVNSVIITVYEALTGDE
;
A
#
# COMPACT_ATOMS: atom_id res chain seq x y z
N MET A 1 -2.49 -11.79 8.41
CA MET A 1 -3.41 -10.87 9.14
C MET A 1 -2.69 -9.53 9.25
N ILE A 2 -3.35 -8.42 8.94
CA ILE A 2 -2.68 -7.11 8.90
C ILE A 2 -2.31 -6.69 10.33
N ASP A 3 -1.18 -5.98 10.49
CA ASP A 3 -0.81 -5.37 11.78
C ASP A 3 -2.00 -4.59 12.34
N SER A 4 -2.36 -4.85 13.60
CA SER A 4 -3.50 -4.20 14.27
C SER A 4 -3.49 -2.66 14.19
N ARG A 5 -2.30 -2.03 14.15
CA ARG A 5 -2.13 -0.58 14.01
C ARG A 5 -2.45 -0.09 12.59
N ARG A 6 -2.39 -0.99 11.61
CA ARG A 6 -2.66 -0.71 10.19
C ARG A 6 -4.00 -1.25 9.70
N ARG A 7 -4.70 -2.05 10.51
CA ARG A 7 -6.00 -2.64 10.15
C ARG A 7 -7.04 -1.59 9.77
N PHE A 8 -7.15 -0.51 10.55
CA PHE A 8 -8.16 0.53 10.33
C PHE A 8 -7.54 1.76 9.69
N HIS A 9 -8.05 2.19 8.54
CA HIS A 9 -7.69 3.45 7.90
C HIS A 9 -8.85 4.45 7.97
N PHE A 10 -8.61 5.61 8.58
CA PHE A 10 -9.59 6.70 8.66
C PHE A 10 -9.35 7.63 7.47
N SER A 11 -10.35 7.75 6.59
CA SER A 11 -10.21 8.53 5.35
C SER A 11 -10.69 9.96 5.52
N ASN A 12 -11.98 10.14 5.88
CA ASN A 12 -12.64 11.44 6.01
C ASN A 12 -13.51 11.48 7.28
N GLY A 13 -13.54 12.64 7.93
CA GLY A 13 -14.40 12.95 9.08
C GLY A 13 -15.35 14.10 8.76
N ILE A 14 -16.60 14.00 9.21
CA ILE A 14 -17.59 15.09 9.15
C ILE A 14 -18.07 15.38 10.56
N ASP A 15 -17.85 16.60 11.02
CA ASP A 15 -18.31 17.10 12.32
C ASP A 15 -19.49 18.07 12.12
N ASP A 16 -20.63 17.77 12.73
CA ASP A 16 -21.79 18.67 12.74
C ASP A 16 -21.93 19.48 14.05
N LEU A 17 -20.87 19.50 14.87
CA LEU A 17 -20.76 20.11 16.20
C LEU A 17 -21.54 19.38 17.31
N VAL A 18 -22.21 18.28 16.97
CA VAL A 18 -22.88 17.39 17.94
C VAL A 18 -22.29 15.99 17.84
N ASP A 19 -22.30 15.44 16.63
CA ASP A 19 -21.74 14.14 16.29
C ASP A 19 -20.62 14.30 15.26
N MET A 20 -19.58 13.50 15.44
CA MET A 20 -18.54 13.29 14.45
C MET A 20 -18.75 11.94 13.77
N LYS A 21 -18.62 11.93 12.45
CA LYS A 21 -18.76 10.76 11.59
C LYS A 21 -17.47 10.52 10.83
N TRP A 22 -16.80 9.42 11.14
CA TRP A 22 -15.58 8.99 10.47
C TRP A 22 -15.87 7.86 9.50
N ASN A 23 -15.42 7.99 8.25
CA ASN A 23 -15.33 6.87 7.32
C ASN A 23 -14.06 6.07 7.61
N VAL A 24 -14.25 4.78 7.88
CA VAL A 24 -13.20 3.86 8.30
C VAL A 24 -13.14 2.69 7.35
N ILE A 25 -11.96 2.32 6.90
CA ILE A 25 -11.75 1.10 6.13
C ILE A 25 -11.14 0.06 7.06
N ASP A 26 -11.81 -1.08 7.19
CA ASP A 26 -11.27 -2.25 7.84
C ASP A 26 -10.57 -3.12 6.80
N TRP A 27 -9.25 -3.09 6.78
CA TRP A 27 -8.44 -3.86 5.83
C TRP A 27 -8.50 -5.38 6.07
N ASP A 28 -8.89 -5.82 7.26
CA ASP A 28 -9.10 -7.25 7.52
C ASP A 28 -10.45 -7.75 6.96
N THR A 29 -11.41 -6.89 6.68
CA THR A 29 -12.66 -7.30 6.01
C THR A 29 -12.80 -6.69 4.62
N ARG A 30 -11.92 -5.74 4.25
CA ARG A 30 -11.99 -4.89 3.04
C ARG A 30 -13.32 -4.14 2.93
N ARG A 31 -13.87 -3.75 4.07
CA ARG A 31 -15.16 -3.08 4.16
C ARG A 31 -14.98 -1.62 4.51
N TRP A 32 -15.79 -0.80 3.85
CA TRP A 32 -16.07 0.55 4.28
C TRP A 32 -17.07 0.51 5.44
N LEU A 33 -16.64 1.05 6.55
CA LEU A 33 -17.37 1.21 7.79
C LEU A 33 -17.49 2.70 8.12
N GLN A 34 -18.37 3.01 9.07
CA GLN A 34 -18.48 4.34 9.65
C GLN A 34 -18.44 4.25 11.17
N LEU A 35 -17.68 5.14 11.81
CA LEU A 35 -17.70 5.33 13.25
C LEU A 35 -18.39 6.66 13.56
N VAL A 36 -19.45 6.61 14.36
CA VAL A 36 -20.25 7.77 14.76
C VAL A 36 -20.29 7.87 16.27
N GLY A 37 -20.11 9.08 16.79
CA GLY A 37 -20.23 9.37 18.22
C GLY A 37 -20.08 10.87 18.48
N PRO A 38 -20.20 11.30 19.74
CA PRO A 38 -20.17 12.73 20.07
C PRO A 38 -18.88 13.42 19.61
N SER A 39 -18.99 14.65 19.10
CA SER A 39 -17.83 15.44 18.66
C SER A 39 -16.82 15.69 19.77
N GLU A 40 -17.26 15.77 21.03
CA GLU A 40 -16.36 15.87 22.20
C GLU A 40 -15.42 14.65 22.34
N LEU A 41 -15.86 13.48 21.85
CA LEU A 41 -15.09 12.23 21.92
C LEU A 41 -14.27 11.99 20.65
N LEU A 42 -14.85 12.26 19.48
CA LEU A 42 -14.27 11.88 18.18
C LEU A 42 -13.79 13.06 17.32
N GLY A 43 -13.99 14.30 17.78
CA GLY A 43 -13.72 15.54 17.03
C GLY A 43 -12.31 16.11 17.17
N GLY A 44 -11.45 15.53 18.01
CA GLY A 44 -10.03 15.89 18.11
C GLY A 44 -9.14 15.18 17.07
N ASP A 45 -7.83 15.33 17.23
CA ASP A 45 -6.82 14.75 16.31
C ASP A 45 -6.29 13.37 16.77
N ASP A 46 -6.91 12.73 17.76
CA ASP A 46 -6.45 11.45 18.33
C ASP A 46 -6.99 10.24 17.54
N ILE A 47 -6.53 10.09 16.30
CA ILE A 47 -6.92 8.98 15.41
C ILE A 47 -6.62 7.62 16.05
N GLU A 48 -5.59 7.50 16.90
CA GLU A 48 -5.25 6.23 17.53
C GLU A 48 -6.29 5.81 18.57
N ALA A 49 -6.79 6.75 19.38
CA ALA A 49 -7.94 6.49 20.25
C ALA A 49 -9.16 6.03 19.43
N TYR A 50 -9.40 6.62 18.26
CA TYR A 50 -10.54 6.25 17.41
C TYR A 50 -10.37 4.86 16.80
N ARG A 51 -9.15 4.49 16.38
CA ARG A 51 -8.81 3.13 15.95
C ARG A 51 -9.10 2.12 17.05
N HIS A 52 -8.72 2.42 18.30
CA HIS A 52 -9.03 1.54 19.43
C HIS A 52 -10.53 1.37 19.64
N ILE A 53 -11.33 2.42 19.49
CA ILE A 53 -12.80 2.32 19.58
C ILE A 53 -13.36 1.44 18.45
N ALA A 54 -12.96 1.68 17.20
CA ALA A 54 -13.39 0.88 16.06
C ALA A 54 -13.03 -0.61 16.25
N ALA A 55 -11.80 -0.89 16.67
CA ALA A 55 -11.30 -2.25 16.90
C ALA A 55 -12.12 -3.04 17.93
N ARG A 56 -12.69 -2.40 18.96
CA ARG A 56 -13.53 -3.07 19.96
C ARG A 56 -14.82 -3.67 19.39
N PHE A 57 -15.31 -3.13 18.28
CA PHE A 57 -16.65 -3.41 17.79
C PHE A 57 -16.71 -3.90 16.35
N ALA A 58 -15.69 -3.67 15.53
CA ALA A 58 -15.68 -4.04 14.12
C ALA A 58 -15.96 -5.54 13.88
N ASP A 59 -15.36 -6.42 14.69
CA ASP A 59 -15.56 -7.87 14.59
C ASP A 59 -16.96 -8.36 15.02
N ARG A 60 -17.77 -7.47 15.60
CA ARG A 60 -19.15 -7.76 16.03
C ARG A 60 -20.20 -7.30 15.01
N LEU A 61 -19.79 -6.61 13.94
CA LEU A 61 -20.69 -6.14 12.88
C LEU A 61 -21.23 -7.33 12.09
N GLY A 62 -22.55 -7.30 11.84
CA GLY A 62 -23.15 -8.16 10.81
C GLY A 62 -22.65 -7.84 9.41
N LEU A 63 -22.86 -8.77 8.47
CA LEU A 63 -22.50 -8.59 7.06
C LEU A 63 -23.24 -7.42 6.39
N ASP A 64 -24.43 -7.08 6.88
CA ASP A 64 -25.30 -5.98 6.41
C ASP A 64 -25.15 -4.69 7.22
N GLN A 65 -24.28 -4.66 8.24
CA GLN A 65 -24.08 -3.52 9.12
C GLN A 65 -22.76 -2.84 8.80
N HIS A 66 -22.79 -1.52 8.65
CA HIS A 66 -21.63 -0.72 8.22
C HIS A 66 -21.26 0.37 9.23
N THR A 67 -22.18 0.77 10.11
CA THR A 67 -21.95 1.87 11.04
C THR A 67 -21.89 1.39 12.47
N ILE A 68 -20.87 1.83 13.20
CA ILE A 68 -20.68 1.67 14.64
C ILE A 68 -21.05 2.98 15.30
N VAL A 69 -22.07 2.98 16.16
CA VAL A 69 -22.49 4.17 16.92
C VAL A 69 -22.09 4.01 18.39
N VAL A 70 -21.36 4.98 18.93
CA VAL A 70 -20.86 4.96 20.31
C VAL A 70 -21.36 6.16 21.12
N ASP A 71 -21.49 5.96 22.42
CA ASP A 71 -21.85 7.02 23.37
C ASP A 71 -20.64 7.90 23.72
N LYS A 72 -20.85 8.90 24.58
CA LYS A 72 -19.80 9.81 25.09
C LYS A 72 -18.64 9.14 25.83
N ASN A 73 -18.80 7.89 26.26
CA ASN A 73 -17.77 7.10 26.93
C ASN A 73 -17.09 6.12 25.96
N GLY A 74 -17.47 6.13 24.68
CA GLY A 74 -17.02 5.19 23.66
C GLY A 74 -17.61 3.79 23.80
N ALA A 75 -18.70 3.63 24.55
CA ALA A 75 -19.44 2.38 24.64
C ALA A 75 -20.38 2.22 23.44
N LEU A 76 -20.55 0.99 22.94
CA LEU A 76 -21.42 0.71 21.80
C LEU A 76 -22.88 0.98 22.15
N GLU A 77 -23.54 1.85 21.39
CA GLU A 77 -24.99 2.05 21.47
C GLU A 77 -25.73 1.11 20.52
N LYS A 78 -25.30 1.08 19.24
CA LYS A 78 -25.94 0.26 18.20
C LYS A 78 -25.06 0.12 16.96
N PHE A 79 -25.47 -0.80 16.09
CA PHE A 79 -25.01 -0.87 14.71
C PHE A 79 -26.13 -0.44 13.76
N THR A 80 -25.78 0.17 12.63
CA THR A 80 -26.74 0.50 11.57
C THR A 80 -26.30 -0.05 10.21
N ARG A 81 -27.22 -0.03 9.25
CA ARG A 81 -27.09 -0.64 7.91
C ARG A 81 -26.78 0.38 6.81
N GLU A 82 -26.44 1.61 7.17
CA GLU A 82 -26.16 2.65 6.18
C GLU A 82 -24.87 2.30 5.45
N ASP A 83 -25.00 1.89 4.19
CA ASP A 83 -23.85 1.53 3.36
C ASP A 83 -23.07 2.80 2.97
N VAL A 84 -21.86 2.90 3.51
CA VAL A 84 -20.94 4.02 3.28
C VAL A 84 -19.86 3.67 2.26
N THR A 85 -20.00 2.53 1.57
CA THR A 85 -19.04 2.09 0.56
C THR A 85 -18.95 3.09 -0.57
N MET A 86 -17.75 3.62 -0.78
CA MET A 86 -17.45 4.49 -1.91
C MET A 86 -16.99 3.65 -3.10
N GLU A 87 -17.56 3.94 -4.28
CA GLU A 87 -17.14 3.33 -5.53
C GLU A 87 -15.75 3.86 -5.94
N VAL A 88 -14.81 2.95 -6.21
CA VAL A 88 -13.53 3.30 -6.85
C VAL A 88 -13.67 3.10 -8.36
N ARG A 89 -13.41 4.15 -9.14
CA ARG A 89 -13.57 4.11 -10.59
C ARG A 89 -12.28 3.73 -11.28
N TYR A 90 -12.07 2.43 -11.42
CA TYR A 90 -10.91 1.91 -12.13
C TYR A 90 -10.98 2.15 -13.65
N PRO A 91 -9.86 2.52 -14.30
CA PRO A 91 -9.82 2.70 -15.74
C PRO A 91 -9.92 1.36 -16.47
N LYS A 92 -10.55 1.36 -17.65
CA LYS A 92 -10.59 0.18 -18.52
C LYS A 92 -9.21 -0.09 -19.13
N TYR A 93 -8.81 -1.36 -19.17
CA TYR A 93 -7.63 -1.79 -19.90
C TYR A 93 -7.90 -1.80 -21.41
N THR A 94 -7.01 -1.19 -22.18
CA THR A 94 -7.12 -1.10 -23.65
C THR A 94 -5.88 -1.62 -24.39
N GLY A 95 -4.93 -2.22 -23.65
CA GLY A 95 -3.70 -2.76 -24.20
C GLY A 95 -3.82 -4.22 -24.70
N PRO A 96 -2.69 -4.85 -25.07
CA PRO A 96 -2.65 -6.25 -25.48
C PRO A 96 -3.07 -7.19 -24.35
N MET A 97 -3.94 -8.16 -24.64
CA MET A 97 -4.38 -9.20 -23.70
C MET A 97 -3.40 -10.39 -23.64
N GLU A 98 -2.12 -10.14 -23.92
CA GLU A 98 -1.09 -11.16 -23.88
C GLU A 98 -0.79 -11.51 -22.42
N LYS A 99 -0.54 -12.80 -22.17
CA LYS A 99 -0.40 -13.31 -20.80
C LYS A 99 0.78 -12.69 -20.10
N ASP A 100 1.87 -12.40 -20.78
CA ASP A 100 3.03 -11.71 -20.21
C ASP A 100 2.75 -10.26 -19.79
N GLN A 101 1.65 -9.66 -20.24
CA GLN A 101 1.26 -8.28 -19.91
C GLN A 101 0.20 -8.19 -18.81
N VAL A 102 -0.79 -9.09 -18.86
CA VAL A 102 -1.97 -9.05 -18.01
C VAL A 102 -2.30 -10.40 -17.39
N ILE A 103 -2.90 -10.35 -16.20
CA ILE A 103 -3.52 -11.49 -15.53
C ILE A 103 -4.89 -11.11 -15.01
N ARG A 104 -5.78 -12.08 -14.92
CA ARG A 104 -7.12 -11.86 -14.34
C ARG A 104 -7.08 -11.98 -12.83
N ARG A 105 -7.96 -11.25 -12.16
CA ARG A 105 -8.08 -11.31 -10.70
C ARG A 105 -8.43 -12.71 -10.21
N SER A 106 -9.24 -13.46 -10.95
CA SER A 106 -9.60 -14.85 -10.62
C SER A 106 -8.41 -15.82 -10.63
N GLU A 107 -7.29 -15.48 -11.28
CA GLU A 107 -6.06 -16.29 -11.32
C GLU A 107 -5.16 -16.06 -10.08
N LEU A 108 -5.55 -15.17 -9.17
CA LEU A 108 -4.81 -14.84 -7.95
C LEU A 108 -5.52 -15.38 -6.70
N THR A 109 -4.85 -16.29 -5.99
CA THR A 109 -5.31 -16.77 -4.68
C THR A 109 -4.59 -16.01 -3.58
N GLU A 110 -5.34 -15.40 -2.66
CA GLU A 110 -4.76 -14.70 -1.51
C GLU A 110 -4.13 -15.71 -0.54
N LEU A 111 -2.86 -15.48 -0.21
CA LEU A 111 -2.12 -16.24 0.80
C LEU A 111 -2.06 -15.50 2.12
N ASP A 112 -1.78 -14.19 2.08
CA ASP A 112 -1.77 -13.32 3.26
C ASP A 112 -2.00 -11.85 2.86
N ARG A 113 -2.22 -11.00 3.85
CA ARG A 113 -2.32 -9.55 3.70
C ARG A 113 -1.16 -8.90 4.43
N ILE A 114 -0.18 -8.47 3.66
CA ILE A 114 1.12 -8.03 4.18
C ILE A 114 1.15 -6.52 4.44
N ASN A 115 0.24 -5.75 3.83
CA ASN A 115 0.05 -4.33 4.14
C ASN A 115 -1.35 -3.85 3.75
N ALA A 116 -1.70 -2.62 4.14
CA ALA A 116 -2.80 -1.92 3.48
C ALA A 116 -2.53 -1.83 1.97
N CYS A 117 -3.55 -2.02 1.15
CA CYS A 117 -3.43 -1.99 -0.31
C CYS A 117 -2.51 -3.07 -0.94
N ALA A 118 -2.01 -4.06 -0.18
CA ALA A 118 -1.09 -5.07 -0.69
C ALA A 118 -1.34 -6.46 -0.10
N ASP A 119 -1.65 -7.41 -0.99
CA ASP A 119 -1.84 -8.82 -0.65
C ASP A 119 -0.65 -9.65 -1.15
N LEU A 120 -0.24 -10.64 -0.36
CA LEU A 120 0.57 -11.74 -0.85
C LEU A 120 -0.37 -12.74 -1.53
N VAL A 121 -0.08 -13.06 -2.78
CA VAL A 121 -0.92 -13.92 -3.60
C VAL A 121 -0.11 -15.03 -4.28
N GLU A 122 -0.76 -16.16 -4.50
CA GLU A 122 -0.29 -17.22 -5.38
C GLU A 122 -0.90 -17.04 -6.76
N TYR A 123 -0.06 -16.99 -7.78
CA TYR A 123 -0.50 -17.00 -9.17
C TYR A 123 -0.78 -18.42 -9.64
N ASN A 124 -2.03 -18.63 -10.05
CA ASN A 124 -2.55 -19.88 -10.57
C ASN A 124 -2.83 -19.71 -12.06
N SER A 125 -1.77 -19.83 -12.87
CA SER A 125 -1.91 -19.77 -14.32
C SER A 125 -2.90 -20.83 -14.82
N SER A 126 -3.88 -20.38 -15.60
CA SER A 126 -4.88 -21.25 -16.23
C SER A 126 -4.28 -22.33 -17.16
N ASP A 127 -3.01 -22.18 -17.53
CA ASP A 127 -2.30 -23.04 -18.49
C ASP A 127 -1.38 -24.07 -17.83
N GLY A 128 -1.16 -23.97 -16.52
CA GLY A 128 -0.24 -24.84 -15.79
C GLY A 128 1.26 -24.52 -15.96
N GLU A 129 1.66 -23.55 -16.78
CA GLU A 129 3.09 -23.25 -17.03
C GLU A 129 3.78 -22.54 -15.85
N THR A 130 3.06 -21.71 -15.11
CA THR A 130 3.58 -20.92 -13.97
C THR A 130 2.59 -20.92 -12.81
N THR A 131 2.33 -22.11 -12.26
CA THR A 131 1.50 -22.27 -11.06
C THR A 131 2.38 -22.27 -9.81
N GLY A 132 2.02 -21.49 -8.80
CA GLY A 132 2.69 -21.48 -7.49
C GLY A 132 3.69 -20.35 -7.29
N GLU A 133 3.78 -19.40 -8.22
CA GLU A 133 4.60 -18.20 -8.02
C GLU A 133 3.94 -17.29 -6.97
N CYS A 134 4.70 -16.95 -5.93
CA CYS A 134 4.28 -15.96 -4.94
C CYS A 134 4.53 -14.54 -5.47
N LEU A 135 3.51 -13.72 -5.48
CA LEU A 135 3.52 -12.34 -5.96
C LEU A 135 2.96 -11.40 -4.89
N VAL A 136 3.30 -10.12 -4.99
CA VAL A 136 2.63 -9.06 -4.24
C VAL A 136 1.62 -8.39 -5.15
N PHE A 137 0.33 -8.48 -4.84
CA PHE A 137 -0.74 -7.78 -5.55
C PHE A 137 -1.04 -6.45 -4.86
N LYS A 138 -0.74 -5.34 -5.54
CA LYS A 138 -1.02 -3.98 -5.07
C LYS A 138 -2.27 -3.43 -5.76
N TYR A 139 -3.23 -2.95 -4.96
CA TYR A 139 -4.55 -2.44 -5.39
C TYR A 139 -5.07 -1.42 -4.36
N THR A 140 -6.19 -0.75 -4.63
CA THR A 140 -6.82 0.13 -3.64
C THR A 140 -8.33 -0.11 -3.55
N ILE A 141 -8.93 0.27 -2.44
CA ILE A 141 -10.38 0.46 -2.35
C ILE A 141 -10.70 1.90 -1.93
N ILE A 142 -9.72 2.81 -2.06
CA ILE A 142 -9.78 4.22 -1.70
C ILE A 142 -9.50 5.07 -2.94
N ASP A 143 -10.49 5.84 -3.38
CA ASP A 143 -10.46 6.61 -4.63
C ASP A 143 -9.36 7.68 -4.64
N ASN A 144 -9.14 8.38 -3.52
CA ASN A 144 -8.11 9.41 -3.42
C ASN A 144 -6.66 8.87 -3.48
N ILE A 145 -6.45 7.56 -3.30
CA ILE A 145 -5.12 6.90 -3.42
C ILE A 145 -4.95 6.28 -4.81
N LEU A 146 -6.00 6.22 -5.64
CA LEU A 146 -5.97 5.57 -6.95
C LEU A 146 -4.89 6.16 -7.88
N LEU A 147 -4.68 7.48 -7.81
CA LEU A 147 -3.62 8.14 -8.60
C LEU A 147 -2.22 7.68 -8.19
N ASN A 148 -1.96 7.51 -6.89
CA ASN A 148 -0.68 7.02 -6.39
C ASN A 148 -0.41 5.58 -6.84
N LEU A 149 -1.44 4.71 -6.75
CA LEU A 149 -1.36 3.34 -7.26
C LEU A 149 -1.04 3.31 -8.76
N TRP A 150 -1.73 4.17 -9.54
CA TRP A 150 -1.53 4.27 -10.98
C TRP A 150 -0.12 4.73 -11.33
N GLN A 151 0.39 5.72 -10.59
CA GLN A 151 1.75 6.20 -10.74
C GLN A 151 2.78 5.11 -10.44
N ASN A 152 2.60 4.38 -9.33
CA ASN A 152 3.49 3.29 -8.96
C ASN A 152 3.51 2.19 -10.03
N LEU A 153 2.35 1.80 -10.55
CA LEU A 153 2.23 0.85 -11.67
C LEU A 153 3.08 1.29 -12.87
N HIS A 154 2.92 2.55 -13.32
CA HIS A 154 3.65 3.06 -14.48
C HIS A 154 5.15 3.14 -14.25
N ILE A 155 5.59 3.59 -13.08
CA ILE A 155 7.00 3.68 -12.74
C ILE A 155 7.61 2.28 -12.70
N LEU A 156 7.01 1.35 -11.94
CA LEU A 156 7.56 0.00 -11.79
C LEU A 156 7.60 -0.75 -13.12
N LYS A 157 6.54 -0.63 -13.94
CA LYS A 157 6.52 -1.19 -15.29
C LYS A 157 7.61 -0.58 -16.17
N GLY A 158 7.83 0.74 -16.09
CA GLY A 158 8.91 1.43 -16.83
C GLY A 158 10.32 1.05 -16.38
N LEU A 159 10.47 0.57 -15.14
CA LEU A 159 11.73 0.10 -14.57
C LEU A 159 12.01 -1.39 -14.82
N GLN A 160 11.15 -2.08 -15.57
CA GLN A 160 11.30 -3.51 -15.85
C GLN A 160 12.69 -3.84 -16.45
N GLY A 161 13.30 -4.91 -15.94
CA GLY A 161 14.65 -5.34 -16.33
C GLY A 161 15.80 -4.63 -15.60
N ASN A 162 15.50 -3.78 -14.63
CA ASN A 162 16.51 -3.14 -13.79
C ASN A 162 16.72 -3.89 -12.46
N ASP A 163 17.96 -4.25 -12.16
CA ASP A 163 18.32 -5.04 -10.99
C ASP A 163 18.30 -4.26 -9.66
N LEU A 164 18.11 -2.94 -9.66
CA LEU A 164 18.06 -2.13 -8.42
C LEU A 164 16.64 -1.99 -7.85
N PHE A 165 15.62 -2.39 -8.62
CA PHE A 165 14.21 -2.23 -8.26
C PHE A 165 13.52 -3.59 -8.19
N VAL A 166 12.44 -3.66 -7.42
CA VAL A 166 11.61 -4.87 -7.39
C VAL A 166 11.03 -5.14 -8.79
N PRO A 167 11.14 -6.38 -9.32
CA PRO A 167 10.64 -6.65 -10.66
C PRO A 167 9.11 -6.51 -10.75
N PHE A 168 8.67 -5.70 -11.71
CA PHE A 168 7.29 -5.70 -12.17
C PHE A 168 6.95 -7.07 -12.75
N HIS A 169 5.77 -7.59 -12.40
CA HIS A 169 5.24 -8.80 -13.01
C HIS A 169 4.20 -8.43 -14.07
N ARG A 170 2.95 -8.18 -13.68
CA ARG A 170 1.83 -7.99 -14.63
C ARG A 170 0.76 -7.04 -14.11
N ILE A 171 0.01 -6.47 -15.03
CA ILE A 171 -1.20 -5.69 -14.71
C ILE A 171 -2.31 -6.68 -14.33
N VAL A 172 -3.07 -6.36 -13.28
CA VAL A 172 -4.23 -7.16 -12.86
C VAL A 172 -5.50 -6.50 -13.36
N ILE A 173 -6.31 -7.25 -14.10
CA ILE A 173 -7.62 -6.80 -14.58
C ILE A 173 -8.76 -7.59 -13.93
N ASP A 174 -9.92 -6.96 -13.80
CA ASP A 174 -11.13 -7.66 -13.39
C ASP A 174 -11.66 -8.59 -14.50
N ASP A 175 -12.36 -9.63 -14.08
CA ASP A 175 -12.85 -10.69 -14.97
C ASP A 175 -14.00 -10.28 -15.90
N VAL A 176 -14.73 -9.20 -15.56
CA VAL A 176 -16.01 -8.85 -16.18
C VAL A 176 -15.88 -7.63 -17.10
N ASN A 177 -15.35 -6.53 -16.58
CA ASN A 177 -15.28 -5.23 -17.25
C ASN A 177 -13.90 -4.93 -17.83
N GLU A 178 -12.90 -5.77 -17.53
CA GLU A 178 -11.50 -5.61 -17.94
C GLU A 178 -10.94 -4.26 -17.47
N THR A 179 -11.37 -3.79 -16.31
CA THR A 179 -10.83 -2.65 -15.60
C THR A 179 -9.56 -3.04 -14.85
N ILE A 180 -8.62 -2.11 -14.78
CA ILE A 180 -7.32 -2.33 -14.16
C ILE A 180 -7.48 -2.18 -12.66
N LEU A 181 -7.45 -3.29 -11.92
CA LEU A 181 -7.57 -3.28 -10.46
C LEU A 181 -6.26 -2.91 -9.76
N GLY A 182 -5.13 -3.10 -10.45
CA GLY A 182 -3.81 -2.88 -9.88
C GLY A 182 -2.72 -3.63 -10.65
N PHE A 183 -1.67 -4.03 -9.94
CA PHE A 183 -0.55 -4.76 -10.54
C PHE A 183 0.08 -5.74 -9.56
N THR A 184 0.86 -6.66 -10.11
CA THR A 184 1.68 -7.60 -9.35
C THR A 184 3.16 -7.30 -9.50
N SER A 185 3.92 -7.55 -8.44
CA SER A 185 5.38 -7.60 -8.45
C SER A 185 5.87 -8.91 -7.84
N ILE A 186 7.14 -9.23 -8.06
CA ILE A 186 7.74 -10.44 -7.50
C ILE A 186 7.87 -10.33 -5.98
N TYR A 187 7.37 -11.32 -5.25
CA TYR A 187 7.54 -11.40 -3.81
C TYR A 187 8.99 -11.77 -3.44
N MET A 188 9.57 -11.04 -2.48
CA MET A 188 10.91 -11.31 -1.95
C MET A 188 10.83 -11.72 -0.49
N SER A 189 11.17 -12.98 -0.21
CA SER A 189 11.10 -13.55 1.14
C SER A 189 12.22 -13.09 2.08
N GLY A 190 13.22 -12.35 1.57
CA GLY A 190 14.30 -11.78 2.40
C GLY A 190 13.83 -10.63 3.31
N GLY A 191 12.59 -10.16 3.12
CA GLY A 191 12.01 -9.10 3.94
C GLY A 191 12.56 -7.72 3.64
N THR A 192 12.19 -6.74 4.47
CA THR A 192 12.63 -5.36 4.34
C THR A 192 13.94 -5.10 5.06
N LEU A 193 14.69 -4.08 4.64
CA LEU A 193 15.87 -3.62 5.35
C LEU A 193 15.50 -3.09 6.76
N LYS A 194 14.28 -2.57 6.95
CA LYS A 194 13.75 -2.17 8.26
C LYS A 194 13.71 -3.33 9.26
N ASP A 195 13.32 -4.52 8.83
CA ASP A 195 13.17 -5.68 9.71
C ASP A 195 14.46 -6.49 9.85
N TYR A 196 15.46 -6.20 9.02
CA TYR A 196 16.75 -6.86 9.04
C TYR A 196 17.53 -6.48 10.31
N ARG A 197 18.10 -7.49 10.98
CA ARG A 197 18.89 -7.33 12.22
C ARG A 197 20.33 -7.79 12.08
N GLY A 198 20.76 -8.10 10.85
CA GLY A 198 22.12 -8.54 10.56
C GLY A 198 23.07 -7.39 10.25
N THR A 199 24.25 -7.74 9.74
CA THR A 199 25.27 -6.76 9.35
C THR A 199 24.86 -5.99 8.11
N PHE A 200 24.93 -4.66 8.18
CA PHE A 200 24.84 -3.79 7.01
C PHE A 200 26.12 -3.88 6.18
N TYR A 201 26.00 -4.20 4.89
CA TYR A 201 27.16 -4.35 4.00
C TYR A 201 27.46 -3.04 3.28
N PHE A 202 28.74 -2.67 3.15
CA PHE A 202 29.11 -1.44 2.43
C PHE A 202 28.62 -1.41 0.96
N ARG A 203 28.49 -2.58 0.31
CA ARG A 203 27.88 -2.69 -1.04
C ARG A 203 26.43 -2.23 -1.10
N TRP A 204 25.69 -2.32 0.01
CA TRP A 204 24.31 -1.88 0.11
C TRP A 204 24.19 -0.36 0.07
N LEU A 205 25.13 0.37 0.69
CA LEU A 205 25.21 1.82 0.52
C LEU A 205 25.31 2.19 -0.97
N LYS A 206 26.18 1.49 -1.72
CA LYS A 206 26.32 1.70 -3.15
C LYS A 206 25.01 1.40 -3.92
N GLN A 207 24.34 0.29 -3.62
CA GLN A 207 23.08 -0.07 -4.28
C GLN A 207 21.98 0.97 -4.03
N ILE A 208 21.88 1.48 -2.80
CA ILE A 208 20.92 2.54 -2.46
C ILE A 208 21.25 3.82 -3.23
N THR A 209 22.51 4.26 -3.25
CA THR A 209 22.91 5.47 -3.99
C THR A 209 22.72 5.29 -5.50
N ASP A 210 23.09 4.13 -6.06
CA ASP A 210 22.92 3.84 -7.49
C ASP A 210 21.43 3.87 -7.88
N ALA A 211 20.54 3.33 -7.05
CA ALA A 211 19.11 3.29 -7.32
C ALA A 211 18.53 4.71 -7.38
N ILE A 212 18.88 5.55 -6.41
CA ILE A 212 18.42 6.94 -6.35
C ILE A 212 19.03 7.78 -7.46
N ASP A 213 20.32 7.66 -7.73
CA ASP A 213 20.97 8.34 -8.86
C ASP A 213 20.31 7.95 -10.17
N GLN A 214 19.97 6.68 -10.36
CA GLN A 214 19.30 6.25 -11.57
C GLN A 214 17.88 6.83 -11.68
N LEU A 215 17.08 6.83 -10.61
CA LEU A 215 15.77 7.48 -10.61
C LEU A 215 15.88 8.97 -10.94
N ASN A 216 16.74 9.69 -10.22
CA ASN A 216 16.84 11.15 -10.29
C ASN A 216 17.47 11.59 -11.61
N LEU A 217 18.64 11.03 -11.97
CA LEU A 217 19.45 11.53 -13.08
C LEU A 217 19.08 10.91 -14.42
N ARG A 218 18.68 9.63 -14.45
CA ARG A 218 18.35 8.94 -15.70
C ARG A 218 16.87 9.03 -16.03
N TYR A 219 15.99 8.83 -15.04
CA TYR A 219 14.55 8.81 -15.27
C TYR A 219 13.86 10.14 -14.95
N GLY A 220 14.52 11.06 -14.24
CA GLY A 220 13.92 12.32 -13.83
C GLY A 220 12.77 12.13 -12.86
N ILE A 221 12.87 11.13 -11.98
CA ILE A 221 11.87 10.75 -10.98
C ILE A 221 12.49 10.87 -9.59
N LEU A 222 11.77 11.50 -8.67
CA LEU A 222 12.06 11.51 -7.24
C LEU A 222 11.27 10.40 -6.56
N HIS A 223 11.89 9.65 -5.64
CA HIS A 223 11.19 8.62 -4.86
C HIS A 223 10.31 9.23 -3.77
N GLN A 224 10.80 10.25 -3.06
CA GLN A 224 10.15 11.01 -1.97
C GLN A 224 9.76 10.25 -0.70
N ASP A 225 9.92 8.93 -0.68
CA ASP A 225 9.66 8.11 0.50
C ASP A 225 10.69 6.98 0.62
N LEU A 226 11.96 7.27 0.31
CA LEU A 226 13.01 6.27 0.51
C LEU A 226 13.24 6.09 2.01
N ALA A 227 13.04 4.87 2.48
CA ALA A 227 13.23 4.46 3.86
C ALA A 227 13.57 2.96 3.91
N PRO A 228 14.14 2.42 5.01
CA PRO A 228 14.46 0.99 5.13
C PRO A 228 13.25 0.07 4.92
N ARG A 229 12.03 0.54 5.19
CA ARG A 229 10.77 -0.20 4.94
C ARG A 229 10.44 -0.37 3.45
N ASN A 230 11.00 0.50 2.60
CA ASN A 230 10.77 0.54 1.14
C ASN A 230 11.97 -0.04 0.36
N ILE A 231 12.80 -0.85 1.04
CA ILE A 231 13.94 -1.57 0.47
C ILE A 231 13.82 -3.03 0.87
N LEU A 232 13.75 -3.93 -0.10
CA LEU A 232 13.76 -5.37 0.10
C LEU A 232 15.16 -5.96 -0.06
N ILE A 233 15.40 -7.08 0.61
CA ILE A 233 16.61 -7.89 0.46
C ILE A 233 16.26 -9.10 -0.41
N ASP A 234 16.96 -9.27 -1.52
CA ASP A 234 16.87 -10.48 -2.33
C ASP A 234 17.44 -11.67 -1.51
N PRO A 235 16.65 -12.72 -1.22
CA PRO A 235 17.10 -13.83 -0.39
C PRO A 235 18.21 -14.67 -1.04
N THR A 236 18.34 -14.62 -2.37
CA THR A 236 19.30 -15.41 -3.13
C THR A 236 20.63 -14.66 -3.24
N THR A 237 20.59 -13.41 -3.70
CA THR A 237 21.83 -12.64 -3.97
C THR A 237 22.27 -11.77 -2.79
N HIS A 238 21.36 -11.56 -1.83
CA HIS A 238 21.52 -10.59 -0.74
C HIS A 238 21.76 -9.16 -1.25
N ASP A 239 21.22 -8.84 -2.43
CA ASP A 239 21.20 -7.50 -2.99
C ASP A 239 19.95 -6.74 -2.56
N LEU A 240 20.06 -5.41 -2.54
CA LEU A 240 18.91 -4.56 -2.23
C LEU A 240 18.05 -4.27 -3.46
N LYS A 241 16.75 -4.16 -3.24
CA LYS A 241 15.73 -3.86 -4.26
C LYS A 241 14.80 -2.77 -3.73
N VAL A 242 14.79 -1.60 -4.36
CA VAL A 242 13.92 -0.48 -3.96
C VAL A 242 12.51 -0.69 -4.53
N PHE A 243 11.49 -0.33 -3.75
CA PHE A 243 10.09 -0.40 -4.15
C PHE A 243 9.25 0.69 -3.49
N ASP A 244 7.96 0.68 -3.83
CA ASP A 244 6.93 1.61 -3.32
C ASP A 244 7.06 3.05 -3.83
N PHE A 245 6.64 3.25 -5.07
CA PHE A 245 6.68 4.54 -5.76
C PHE A 245 5.39 5.35 -5.61
N ASP A 246 4.54 5.05 -4.63
CA ASP A 246 3.24 5.71 -4.43
C ASP A 246 3.39 7.23 -4.20
N MET A 247 4.49 7.63 -3.55
CA MET A 247 4.79 9.04 -3.24
C MET A 247 5.74 9.68 -4.26
N SER A 248 6.17 8.96 -5.29
CA SER A 248 7.14 9.48 -6.25
C SER A 248 6.61 10.72 -6.96
N ALA A 249 7.49 11.49 -7.60
CA ALA A 249 7.08 12.57 -8.48
C ALA A 249 8.07 12.76 -9.62
N LYS A 250 7.58 13.33 -10.72
CA LYS A 250 8.44 13.75 -11.82
C LYS A 250 9.21 15.01 -11.41
N MET A 251 10.48 15.07 -11.78
CA MET A 251 11.29 16.29 -11.70
C MET A 251 10.88 17.24 -12.83
N ASP A 252 9.82 18.03 -12.62
CA ASP A 252 9.37 19.03 -13.59
C ASP A 252 9.73 20.48 -13.19
N GLY A 253 10.34 20.67 -12.01
CA GLY A 253 10.76 21.97 -11.50
C GLY A 253 9.61 22.90 -11.09
N GLN A 254 8.34 22.48 -11.19
CA GLN A 254 7.18 23.33 -10.91
C GLN A 254 6.69 23.22 -9.47
N ASN A 255 6.91 22.07 -8.82
CA ASN A 255 6.40 21.80 -7.48
C ASN A 255 7.38 22.14 -6.33
N GLY A 256 8.52 22.77 -6.62
CA GLY A 256 9.55 23.06 -5.61
C GLY A 256 10.22 21.84 -4.99
N LEU A 257 9.87 20.63 -5.43
CA LEU A 257 10.50 19.38 -5.04
C LEU A 257 11.89 19.30 -5.68
N THR A 258 12.88 18.93 -4.88
CA THR A 258 14.28 18.88 -5.30
C THR A 258 14.88 17.53 -5.00
N THR A 259 15.94 17.17 -5.72
CA THR A 259 16.75 15.97 -5.45
C THR A 259 17.27 15.91 -4.02
N SER A 260 17.38 17.05 -3.33
CA SER A 260 17.82 17.09 -1.93
C SER A 260 16.93 16.27 -1.01
N ILE A 261 15.64 16.08 -1.36
CA ILE A 261 14.72 15.23 -0.60
C ILE A 261 15.19 13.78 -0.62
N ASP A 262 15.46 13.23 -1.81
CA ASP A 262 15.93 11.84 -1.94
C ASP A 262 17.34 11.68 -1.35
N VAL A 263 18.23 12.66 -1.54
CA VAL A 263 19.59 12.63 -0.95
C VAL A 263 19.52 12.60 0.58
N ASN A 264 18.69 13.44 1.19
CA ASN A 264 18.48 13.42 2.64
C ASN A 264 17.88 12.08 3.08
N SER A 265 16.95 11.54 2.29
CA SER A 265 16.32 10.24 2.57
C SER A 265 17.32 9.09 2.50
N VAL A 266 18.32 9.13 1.61
CA VAL A 266 19.43 8.16 1.59
C VAL A 266 20.23 8.22 2.88
N ILE A 267 20.59 9.42 3.35
CA ILE A 267 21.37 9.60 4.58
C ILE A 267 20.59 9.04 5.78
N ILE A 268 19.32 9.39 5.90
CA ILE A 268 18.43 8.91 6.98
C ILE A 268 18.26 7.40 6.89
N THR A 269 17.97 6.85 5.71
CA THR A 269 17.82 5.41 5.49
C THR A 269 19.05 4.63 5.93
N VAL A 270 20.25 5.12 5.58
CA VAL A 270 21.51 4.49 5.96
C VAL A 270 21.75 4.61 7.47
N TYR A 271 21.44 5.77 8.06
CA TYR A 271 21.52 5.95 9.52
C TYR A 271 20.62 4.96 10.25
N GLU A 272 19.33 4.91 9.92
CA GLU A 272 18.34 4.00 10.52
C GLU A 272 18.75 2.53 10.34
N ALA A 273 19.24 2.15 9.16
CA ALA A 273 19.69 0.79 8.91
C ALA A 273 20.94 0.39 9.72
N LEU A 274 21.78 1.36 10.10
CA LEU A 274 22.99 1.13 10.90
C LEU A 274 22.73 1.15 12.40
N THR A 275 21.84 2.04 12.88
CA THR A 275 21.58 2.22 14.32
C THR A 275 20.38 1.44 14.82
N GLY A 276 19.43 1.12 13.93
CA GLY A 276 18.13 0.56 14.31
C GLY A 276 17.18 1.58 14.94
N ASP A 277 17.50 2.87 14.86
CA ASP A 277 16.63 3.96 15.33
C ASP A 277 15.47 4.20 14.33
N GLU A 278 14.33 4.68 14.84
CA GLU A 278 13.18 5.21 14.07
C GLU A 278 12.96 6.69 14.38
#